data_AF-A0A961GN46-F1
#
_entry.id   AF-A0A961GN46-F1
#
_cell.length_a   1.000
_cell.length_b   1.000
_cell.length_c   1.000
_cell.angle_alpha   90.00
_cell.angle_beta   90.00
_cell.angle_gamma   90.00
#
_symmetry.space_group_name_H-M   'P 1'
#
loop_
_entity.id
_entity.type
_entity.pdbx_description
1 polymer ?
#
loop_
_entity_poly.entity_id
_entity_poly.type
_entity_poly.pdbx_seq_one_letter_code
_entity_poly.pdbx_strand_id
1 'polypeptide(L)' 'MPASPDINAGAWYLRGRYDHGWDVCEPITGEVLAEIAVDPETHELTASGERSAALAGSEAVRRYLRAIYS' A
#
# COMPACT_ATOMS: atom_id res chain seq x y z
N MET A 1 -17.63 -0.98 0.22
CA MET A 1 -16.77 0.08 -0.36
C MET A 1 -15.98 -0.56 -1.50
N PRO A 2 -15.61 0.17 -2.57
CA PRO A 2 -14.70 -0.39 -3.57
C PRO A 2 -13.37 -0.74 -2.91
N ALA A 3 -12.65 -1.72 -3.46
CA ALA A 3 -11.28 -1.97 -3.05
C ALA A 3 -10.41 -0.73 -3.30
N SER A 4 -9.37 -0.56 -2.48
CA SER A 4 -8.26 0.32 -2.81
C SER A 4 -7.73 -0.01 -4.22
N PRO A 5 -7.23 0.97 -4.98
CA PRO A 5 -6.65 0.69 -6.28
C PRO A 5 -5.31 0.00 -6.12
N ASP A 6 -4.92 -0.73 -7.17
CA ASP A 6 -3.57 -1.24 -7.27
C ASP A 6 -2.57 -0.12 -7.58
N ILE A 7 -1.36 -0.17 -7.00
CA ILE A 7 -0.35 0.88 -7.11
C ILE A 7 1.00 0.28 -7.49
N ASN A 8 1.70 0.89 -8.45
CA ASN A 8 3.10 0.56 -8.71
C ASN A 8 4.01 1.30 -7.71
N ALA A 9 4.87 0.55 -7.01
CA ALA A 9 5.84 1.09 -6.04
C ALA A 9 7.30 0.84 -6.48
N GLY A 10 7.56 0.90 -7.79
CA GLY A 10 8.87 0.61 -8.37
C GLY A 10 9.13 -0.89 -8.41
N ALA A 11 9.95 -1.38 -7.48
CA ALA A 11 10.32 -2.79 -7.40
C ALA A 11 9.22 -3.70 -6.84
N TRP A 12 8.14 -3.13 -6.30
CA TRP A 12 6.99 -3.86 -5.76
C TRP A 12 5.67 -3.42 -6.39
N TYR A 13 4.69 -4.31 -6.32
CA TYR A 13 3.30 -4.04 -6.69
C TYR A 13 2.43 -4.02 -5.44
N LEU A 14 1.60 -2.99 -5.27
CA LEU A 14 0.62 -2.92 -4.19
C LEU A 14 -0.73 -3.38 -4.71
N ARG A 15 -1.23 -4.47 -4.14
CA ARG A 15 -2.55 -4.99 -4.42
C ARG A 15 -3.55 -4.40 -3.44
N GLY A 16 -4.51 -3.64 -3.94
CA GLY A 16 -5.51 -2.98 -3.13
C GLY A 16 -6.53 -3.96 -2.53
N ARG A 17 -6.86 -3.75 -1.26
CA ARG A 17 -7.82 -4.54 -0.49
C ARG A 17 -9.09 -3.74 -0.20
N TYR A 18 -10.12 -4.40 0.33
CA TYR A 18 -11.42 -3.77 0.65
C TYR A 18 -11.46 -3.03 2.00
N ASP A 19 -10.36 -3.05 2.76
CA ASP A 19 -10.25 -2.55 4.14
C ASP A 19 -9.37 -1.28 4.24
N HIS A 20 -9.32 -0.46 3.17
CA HIS A 20 -8.38 0.68 3.07
C HIS A 20 -6.91 0.30 3.21
N GLY A 21 -6.58 -0.95 2.87
CA GLY A 21 -5.23 -1.49 2.90
C GLY A 21 -4.70 -1.95 1.54
N TRP A 22 -3.42 -2.32 1.54
CA TRP A 22 -2.70 -2.90 0.41
C TRP A 22 -1.78 -4.03 0.87
N ASP A 23 -1.71 -5.09 0.08
CA ASP A 23 -0.62 -6.07 0.16
C ASP A 23 0.53 -5.59 -0.73
N VAL A 24 1.75 -5.54 -0.21
CA VAL A 24 2.97 -5.21 -0.97
C VAL A 24 3.57 -6.51 -1.50
N CYS A 25 3.49 -6.72 -2.80
CA CYS A 25 3.86 -7.96 -3.46
C CYS A 25 5.19 -7.86 -4.21
N GLU A 26 5.98 -8.94 -4.16
CA GLU A 26 7.05 -9.17 -5.13
C GLU A 26 6.44 -9.31 -6.54
N PRO A 27 6.93 -8.58 -7.55
CA PRO A 27 6.26 -8.43 -8.84
C PRO A 27 6.28 -9.68 -9.73
N ILE A 28 7.21 -10.61 -9.52
CA ILE A 28 7.36 -11.80 -10.35
C ILE A 28 6.55 -12.97 -9.76
N THR A 29 6.65 -13.19 -8.46
CA THR A 29 6.03 -14.33 -7.76
C THR A 29 4.65 -14.00 -7.21
N GLY A 30 4.36 -12.73 -6.96
CA GLY A 30 3.15 -12.29 -6.27
C GLY A 30 3.15 -12.54 -4.76
N GLU A 31 4.30 -12.94 -4.19
CA GLU A 31 4.47 -13.14 -2.75
C GLU A 31 4.24 -11.84 -1.97
N VAL A 32 3.46 -11.90 -0.90
CA VAL A 32 3.20 -10.75 -0.02
C VAL A 32 4.37 -10.59 0.95
N LEU A 33 5.09 -9.48 0.83
CA LEU A 33 6.28 -9.18 1.64
C LEU A 33 5.99 -8.17 2.76
N ALA A 34 4.97 -7.33 2.59
CA ALA A 34 4.53 -6.35 3.58
C ALA A 34 3.04 -6.02 3.40
N GLU A 35 2.46 -5.38 4.39
CA GLU A 35 1.09 -4.87 4.36
C GLU A 35 1.06 -3.41 4.78
N ILE A 36 0.19 -2.64 4.13
CA ILE A 36 -0.08 -1.24 4.46
C ILE A 36 -1.55 -1.12 4.82
N ALA A 37 -1.86 -0.49 5.95
CA ALA A 37 -3.22 -0.13 6.32
C ALA A 37 -3.32 1.38 6.55
N VAL A 38 -4.43 1.97 6.11
CA VAL A 38 -4.74 3.38 6.32
C VAL A 38 -6.02 3.48 7.13
N ASP A 39 -5.97 4.25 8.21
CA ASP A 39 -7.16 4.64 8.95
C ASP A 39 -7.96 5.64 8.09
N PRO A 40 -9.21 5.34 7.72
CA PRO A 40 -10.00 6.20 6.83
C PRO A 40 -10.48 7.50 7.50
N GLU A 41 -10.45 7.61 8.83
CA GLU A 41 -10.86 8.81 9.56
C GLU A 41 -9.68 9.75 9.79
N THR A 42 -8.52 9.21 10.18
CA THR A 42 -7.34 10.00 10.54
C THR A 42 -6.32 10.11 9.40
N HIS A 43 -6.42 9.26 8.38
CA HIS A 43 -5.43 9.05 7.32
C HIS A 43 -4.04 8.64 7.85
N GLU A 44 -3.96 8.15 9.08
CA GLU A 44 -2.73 7.55 9.61
C GLU A 44 -2.43 6.23 8.89
N LEU A 45 -1.15 6.03 8.58
CA LEU A 45 -0.65 4.87 7.85
C LEU A 45 0.15 3.98 8.79
N THR A 46 -0.19 2.70 8.81
CA THR A 46 0.59 1.65 9.47
C THR A 46 1.15 0.69 8.43
N ALA A 47 2.34 0.17 8.70
CA ALA A 47 3.03 -0.75 7.81
C ALA A 47 3.67 -1.89 8.60
N SER A 48 3.59 -3.11 8.07
CA SER A 48 4.16 -4.31 8.67
C SER A 48 4.82 -5.20 7.62
N GLY A 49 5.72 -6.09 8.04
CA GLY A 49 6.44 -7.02 7.15
C GLY A 49 7.89 -6.61 6.88
N GLU A 50 8.41 -7.05 5.72
CA GLU A 50 9.78 -6.79 5.28
C GLU A 50 10.02 -5.28 5.14
N ARG A 51 11.15 -4.81 5.66
CA ARG A 51 11.42 -3.37 5.85
C ARG A 51 11.46 -2.60 4.54
N SER A 52 12.10 -3.13 3.50
CA SER A 52 12.24 -2.43 2.22
C SER A 52 10.91 -2.35 1.47
N ALA A 53 10.14 -3.45 1.47
CA ALA A 53 8.80 -3.51 0.92
C ALA A 53 7.83 -2.57 1.66
N ALA A 54 7.83 -2.60 3.00
CA ALA A 54 6.99 -1.74 3.83
C ALA A 54 7.30 -0.25 3.61
N LEU A 55 8.57 0.11 3.46
CA LEU A 55 8.99 1.49 3.19
C LEU A 55 8.50 1.97 1.82
N ALA A 56 8.73 1.18 0.77
CA ALA A 56 8.33 1.52 -0.59
C ALA A 56 6.79 1.60 -0.72
N GLY A 57 6.08 0.64 -0.12
CA GLY A 57 4.62 0.66 -0.08
C GLY A 57 4.07 1.87 0.66
N SER A 58 4.64 2.22 1.82
CA SER A 58 4.24 3.42 2.57
C SER A 58 4.42 4.71 1.76
N GLU A 59 5.53 4.83 1.03
CA GLU A 59 5.79 6.00 0.19
C GLU A 59 4.80 6.09 -0.98
N ALA A 60 4.52 4.97 -1.65
CA ALA A 60 3.56 4.91 -2.75
C ALA A 60 2.15 5.28 -2.29
N VAL A 61 1.68 4.73 -1.17
CA VAL A 61 0.36 5.05 -0.60
C VAL A 61 0.29 6.52 -0.19
N ARG A 62 1.33 7.09 0.43
CA ARG A 62 1.34 8.53 0.76
C ARG A 62 1.21 9.43 -0.46
N ARG A 63 1.85 9.08 -1.58
CA ARG A 63 1.71 9.83 -2.85
C ARG A 63 0.29 9.72 -3.40
N TYR A 64 -0.30 8.53 -3.33
CA TYR A 64 -1.68 8.29 -3.73
C TYR A 64 -2.69 9.10 -2.90
N LEU A 65 -2.61 9.03 -1.56
CA LEU A 65 -3.49 9.78 -0.66
C LEU A 65 -3.36 11.29 -0.91
N ARG A 66 -2.13 11.79 -1.12
CA ARG A 66 -1.89 13.20 -1.48
C ARG A 66 -2.57 13.58 -2.80
N ALA A 67 -2.60 12.70 -3.79
CA ALA A 67 -3.20 13.01 -5.10
C ALA A 67 -4.74 13.05 -5.07
N ILE A 68 -5.37 12.32 -4.14
CA ILE A 68 -6.83 12.28 -4.01
C ILE A 68 -7.36 13.36 -3.06
N TYR A 69 -6.63 13.65 -1.99
CA TYR A 69 -7.05 14.60 -0.98
C TYR A 69 -6.39 15.99 -1.12
N SER A 70 -5.77 16.30 -2.27
CA SER A 70 -5.26 17.65 -2.56
C SER A 70 -6.35 18.60 -3.03
#